data_AF-A0A7C1SFE0-F1
#
_entry.id   AF-A0A7C1SFE0-F1
#
_cell.length_a   1.000
_cell.length_b   1.000
_cell.length_c   1.000
_cell.angle_alpha   90.00
_cell.angle_beta   90.00
_cell.angle_gamma   90.00
#
_symmetry.space_group_name_H-M   'P 1'
#
loop_
_entity.id
_entity.type
_entity.pdbx_description
1 polymer ?
#
loop_
_entity_poly.entity_id
_entity_poly.type
_entity_poly.pdbx_seq_one_letter_code
_entity_poly.pdbx_strand_id
1 'polypeptide(L)' 'MQDIFDKVESVFGKESALGRNVKMFLSQRYTGEKLKDIGTHFGIGESGVSQVSRRVNDKIRSDKKLRRKIRKIEKKLNV' A
#
# COMPACT_ATOMS: atom_id res chain seq x y z
N MET A 1 -4.92 -10.36 -2.11
CA MET A 1 -4.94 -8.88 -2.07
C MET A 1 -6.20 -8.23 -1.47
N GLN A 2 -7.40 -8.83 -1.59
CA GLN A 2 -8.67 -8.18 -1.21
C GLN A 2 -8.69 -7.66 0.24
N ASP A 3 -8.19 -8.44 1.21
CA ASP A 3 -8.09 -7.99 2.59
C ASP A 3 -7.30 -6.69 2.74
N ILE A 4 -6.13 -6.58 2.12
CA ILE A 4 -5.33 -5.36 2.16
C ILE A 4 -6.14 -4.17 1.64
N PHE A 5 -6.92 -4.36 0.58
CA PHE A 5 -7.67 -3.29 -0.06
C PHE A 5 -8.77 -2.78 0.87
N ASP A 6 -9.57 -3.67 1.43
CA ASP A 6 -10.67 -3.33 2.34
C ASP A 6 -10.14 -2.60 3.59
N LYS A 7 -9.02 -3.09 4.15
CA LYS A 7 -8.45 -2.52 5.37
C LYS A 7 -7.84 -1.15 5.09
N VAL A 8 -7.22 -0.94 3.93
CA VAL A 8 -6.76 0.39 3.49
C VAL A 8 -7.92 1.35 3.26
N GLU A 9 -8.97 0.91 2.57
CA GLU A 9 -10.17 1.73 2.31
C GLU A 9 -10.84 2.17 3.61
N SER A 10 -10.89 1.31 4.62
CA SER A 10 -11.42 1.65 5.95
C SER A 10 -10.66 2.78 6.67
N VAL A 11 -9.43 3.12 6.24
CA VAL A 11 -8.55 4.12 6.87
C VAL A 11 -8.32 5.36 5.99
N PHE A 12 -8.37 5.20 4.67
CA PHE A 12 -8.10 6.26 3.70
C PHE A 12 -9.32 6.70 2.89
N GLY A 13 -10.41 5.93 2.89
CA GLY A 13 -11.52 6.09 1.95
C GLY A 13 -11.23 5.46 0.59
N LYS A 14 -12.28 5.24 -0.21
CA LYS A 14 -12.22 4.51 -1.49
C LYS A 14 -11.43 5.26 -2.57
N GLU A 15 -11.53 6.59 -2.63
CA GLU A 15 -11.00 7.40 -3.73
C GLU A 15 -9.66 8.10 -3.39
N SER A 16 -8.99 7.67 -2.32
CA SER A 16 -7.71 8.28 -1.95
C SER A 16 -6.58 7.85 -2.88
N ALA A 17 -5.98 8.81 -3.59
CA ALA A 17 -4.74 8.58 -4.35
C ALA A 17 -3.62 8.01 -3.46
N LEU A 18 -3.52 8.49 -2.22
CA LEU A 18 -2.59 7.95 -1.23
C LEU A 18 -2.99 6.53 -0.81
N GLY A 19 -4.29 6.25 -0.67
CA GLY A 19 -4.82 4.91 -0.42
C GLY A 19 -4.39 3.91 -1.49
N ARG A 20 -4.50 4.27 -2.78
CA ARG A 20 -4.03 3.43 -3.90
C ARG A 20 -2.54 3.09 -3.75
N ASN A 21 -1.70 4.08 -3.45
CA ASN A 21 -0.26 3.88 -3.26
C ASN A 21 0.05 2.99 -2.04
N VAL A 22 -0.70 3.15 -0.96
CA VAL A 22 -0.57 2.30 0.23
C VAL A 22 -1.00 0.87 -0.06
N LYS A 23 -2.05 0.63 -0.85
CA LYS A 23 -2.44 -0.73 -1.28
C LYS A 23 -1.30 -1.41 -2.03
N MET A 24 -0.67 -0.72 -2.98
CA MET A 24 0.51 -1.23 -3.70
C MET A 24 1.67 -1.57 -2.75
N PHE A 25 2.04 -0.63 -1.87
CA PHE A 25 3.11 -0.81 -0.90
C PHE A 25 2.89 -2.03 0.01
N LEU A 26 1.69 -2.17 0.58
CA LEU A 26 1.35 -3.27 1.47
C LEU A 26 1.26 -4.60 0.70
N SER A 27 0.76 -4.57 -0.54
CA SER A 27 0.69 -5.78 -1.37
C SER A 27 2.10 -6.31 -1.65
N GLN A 28 3.02 -5.44 -2.09
CA GLN A 28 4.42 -5.82 -2.27
C GLN A 28 5.06 -6.35 -0.97
N ARG A 29 4.72 -5.75 0.16
CA ARG A 29 5.35 -6.06 1.45
C ARG A 29 4.88 -7.38 2.06
N TYR A 30 3.61 -7.75 1.87
CA TYR A 30 2.98 -8.81 2.67
C TYR A 30 2.37 -9.96 1.88
N THR A 31 2.23 -9.87 0.55
CA THR A 31 1.57 -10.93 -0.24
C THR A 31 2.55 -11.91 -0.90
N GLY A 32 3.82 -11.52 -1.06
CA GLY A 32 4.79 -12.30 -1.84
C GLY A 32 4.54 -12.29 -3.35
N GLU A 33 3.53 -11.55 -3.84
CA GLU A 33 3.25 -11.42 -5.26
C GLU A 33 4.37 -10.69 -6.02
N LYS A 34 4.56 -11.04 -7.30
CA LYS A 34 5.56 -10.39 -8.14
C LYS A 34 5.14 -8.94 -8.42
N LEU A 35 6.12 -8.06 -8.59
CA LEU A 35 5.86 -6.66 -8.95
C LEU A 35 5.04 -6.52 -10.23
N LYS A 36 5.17 -7.49 -11.15
CA LYS A 36 4.42 -7.53 -12.41
C LYS A 36 2.94 -7.72 -12.19
N ASP A 37 2.60 -8.67 -11.32
CA ASP A 37 1.23 -9.05 -11.03
C ASP A 37 0.54 -7.91 -10.27
N ILE A 38 1.22 -7.37 -9.24
CA ILE A 38 0.78 -6.15 -8.54
C ILE A 38 0.58 -5.01 -9.54
N GLY A 39 1.57 -4.73 -10.38
CA GLY A 39 1.48 -3.66 -11.38
C GLY A 39 0.28 -3.82 -12.31
N THR A 40 0.02 -5.04 -12.77
CA THR A 40 -1.14 -5.39 -13.59
C THR A 40 -2.45 -5.06 -12.89
N HIS A 41 -2.59 -5.38 -11.59
CA HIS A 41 -3.76 -4.98 -10.79
C HIS A 41 -3.97 -3.47 -10.70
N PHE A 42 -2.89 -2.68 -10.80
CA PHE A 42 -2.92 -1.21 -10.74
C PHE A 42 -2.72 -0.54 -12.10
N GLY A 43 -2.71 -1.27 -13.22
CA GLY A 43 -2.51 -0.72 -14.57
C GLY A 43 -1.18 0.00 -14.76
N ILE A 44 -0.12 -0.40 -14.05
CA ILE A 44 1.23 0.18 -14.15
C ILE A 44 2.30 -0.93 -14.31
N GLY A 45 3.47 -0.56 -14.82
CA GLY A 45 4.60 -1.49 -14.92
C GLY A 45 5.28 -1.78 -13.57
N GLU A 46 6.11 -2.83 -13.55
CA GLU A 46 6.91 -3.27 -12.39
C GLU A 46 7.72 -2.14 -11.75
N SER A 47 8.41 -1.36 -12.58
CA SER A 47 9.19 -0.19 -12.15
C SER A 47 8.31 0.85 -11.45
N GLY A 48 7.06 1.00 -11.90
CA GLY A 48 6.08 1.89 -11.27
C GLY A 48 5.73 1.44 -9.84
N VAL A 49 5.50 0.14 -9.64
CA VAL A 49 5.24 -0.43 -8.31
C VAL A 49 6.43 -0.19 -7.37
N SER A 50 7.64 -0.47 -7.83
CA SER A 50 8.86 -0.25 -7.05
C SER A 50 9.02 1.23 -6.63
N GLN A 51 8.80 2.16 -7.55
CA GLN A 51 8.87 3.60 -7.27
C GLN A 51 7.78 4.05 -6.30
N VAL A 52 6.54 3.57 -6.45
CA VAL A 52 5.44 3.89 -5.53
C VAL A 52 5.77 3.41 -4.12
N SER A 53 6.19 2.16 -3.97
CA SER A 53 6.52 1.58 -2.66
C SER A 53 7.66 2.32 -1.99
N ARG A 54 8.71 2.69 -2.73
CA ARG A 54 9.81 3.53 -2.22
C ARG A 54 9.28 4.87 -1.70
N ARG A 55 8.49 5.59 -2.51
CA ARG A 55 7.92 6.89 -2.13
C ARG A 55 7.01 6.80 -0.90
N VAL A 56 6.20 5.74 -0.81
CA VAL A 56 5.35 5.50 0.37
C VAL A 56 6.19 5.25 1.60
N ASN A 57 7.23 4.42 1.51
CA ASN A 57 8.15 4.15 2.61
C ASN A 57 8.86 5.41 3.10
N ASP A 58 9.37 6.24 2.18
CA ASP A 58 10.01 7.52 2.51
C ASP A 58 9.01 8.47 3.19
N LYS A 59 7.76 8.52 2.69
CA LYS A 59 6.69 9.31 3.32
C LYS A 59 6.30 8.79 4.70
N ILE A 60 6.31 7.47 4.93
CA ILE A 60 6.05 6.89 6.26
C ILE A 60 7.13 7.31 7.27
N ARG A 61 8.38 7.43 6.84
CA ARG A 61 9.50 7.86 7.69
C ARG A 61 9.35 9.31 8.16
N SER A 62 8.87 10.20 7.28
CA SER A 62 8.73 11.63 7.58
C SER A 62 7.35 12.03 8.14
N ASP A 63 6.27 11.35 7.76
CA ASP A 63 4.90 11.69 8.17
C ASP A 63 4.41 10.79 9.33
N LYS A 64 4.39 11.36 10.53
CA LYS A 64 3.90 10.70 11.75
C LYS A 64 2.43 10.28 11.67
N LYS A 65 1.58 11.03 10.96
CA LYS A 65 0.14 10.72 10.79
C LYS A 65 -0.03 9.54 9.84
N LEU A 66 0.70 9.53 8.73
CA LEU A 66 0.73 8.40 7.81
C LEU A 66 1.22 7.13 8.51
N ARG A 67 2.34 7.21 9.23
CA ARG A 67 2.87 6.07 9.99
C ARG A 67 1.87 5.47 10.97
N ARG A 68 1.10 6.31 11.68
CA ARG A 68 0.03 5.84 12.57
C ARG A 68 -1.09 5.13 11.80
N LYS A 69 -1.49 5.65 10.63
CA LYS A 69 -2.49 5.00 9.76
C LYS A 69 -2.00 3.63 9.27
N ILE A 70 -0.76 3.52 8.84
CA ILE A 70 -0.16 2.25 8.40
C ILE A 70 -0.14 1.22 9.53
N ARG A 71 0.33 1.61 10.73
CA ARG A 71 0.28 0.72 11.91
C ARG A 71 -1.13 0.25 12.25
N LYS A 72 -2.15 1.10 12.05
CA LYS A 72 -3.56 0.70 12.23
C LYS A 72 -3.97 -0.37 11.22
N ILE A 73 -3.47 -0.30 9.99
CA ILE A 73 -3.74 -1.29 8.95
C ILE A 73 -2.98 -2.59 9.22
N GLU A 74 -1.70 -2.53 9.56
CA GLU A 74 -0.87 -3.69 9.94
C GLU A 74 -1.52 -4.48 11.09
N LYS A 75 -1.98 -3.78 12.14
CA LYS A 75 -2.75 -4.40 13.24
C LYS A 75 -4.05 -5.09 12.78
N LYS A 76 -4.73 -4.56 11.76
CA LYS A 76 -5.94 -5.19 11.19
C LYS A 76 -5.62 -6.38 10.29
N LEU A 77 -4.40 -6.45 9.76
CA LEU A 77 -3.91 -7.52 8.89
C LEU A 77 -3.19 -8.63 9.68
N ASN A 78 -2.94 -8.43 10.98
CA ASN A 78 -2.17 -9.32 11.85
C ASN A 78 -0.74 -9.56 11.31
N VAL A 79 -0.07 -8.50 10.85
CA VAL A 79 1.32 -8.49 10.35
C VAL A 79 2.20 -7.47 11.07
#